data_AF-A0AB36JRF9-F1
#
_entry.id   AF-A0AB36JRF9-F1
#
_cell.length_a   1.000
_cell.length_b   1.000
_cell.length_c   1.000
_cell.angle_alpha   90.00
_cell.angle_beta   90.00
_cell.angle_gamma   90.00
#
_symmetry.space_group_name_H-M   'P 1'
#
loop_
_entity.id
_entity.type
_entity.pdbx_description
1 polymer ?
#
loop_
_entity_poly.entity_id
_entity_poly.type
_entity_poly.pdbx_seq_one_letter_code
_entity_poly.pdbx_strand_id
1 'polypeptide(L)'
;MSFIVRAIYYVRRKIAKNFVTFFLFASVASFLVAVLALSTSMAKGVVEKDNIAQTVTLSASYFLVGDGYGSGELSEKAVQEIGNYPEVEGYISSVSSFSNLQDAKPVPIGTAEGDYRKPVIETTVNVEGISDSQKDNRFATGMLTLKSGRHLHKGERYKVVVHEDFATHNQLKVGDYVTLGRDPLRYIGQDKMSISAEIVGIF
;
A
#
# COMPACT_ATOMS: atom_id res chain seq x y z
N MET A 1 56.09 33.76 -28.47
CA MET A 1 55.42 32.55 -27.92
C MET A 1 54.21 32.97 -27.10
N SER A 2 53.03 32.45 -27.46
CA SER A 2 51.76 32.65 -26.75
C SER A 2 51.83 32.16 -25.30
N PHE A 3 51.07 32.80 -24.40
CA PHE A 3 50.92 32.43 -22.99
C PHE A 3 50.58 30.94 -22.81
N ILE A 4 49.69 30.41 -23.65
CA ILE A 4 49.25 29.01 -23.61
C ILE A 4 50.42 28.05 -23.85
N VAL A 5 51.29 28.38 -24.81
CA VAL A 5 52.46 27.56 -25.17
C VAL A 5 53.45 27.51 -24.01
N ARG A 6 53.65 28.64 -23.31
CA ARG A 6 54.52 28.71 -22.12
C ARG A 6 53.94 27.88 -20.96
N ALA A 7 52.62 27.90 -20.77
CA ALA A 7 51.95 27.09 -19.75
C ALA A 7 52.11 25.58 -20.02
N ILE A 8 51.96 25.13 -21.27
CA ILE A 8 52.15 23.72 -21.65
C ILE A 8 53.58 23.25 -21.39
N TYR A 9 54.59 24.07 -21.73
CA TYR A 9 55.99 23.74 -21.41
C TYR A 9 56.23 23.62 -19.91
N TYR A 10 55.61 24.47 -19.10
CA TYR A 10 55.71 24.41 -17.65
C TYR A 10 55.06 23.14 -17.08
N VAL A 11 53.90 22.75 -17.62
CA VAL A 11 53.21 21.52 -17.24
C VAL A 11 54.06 20.29 -17.55
N ARG A 12 54.65 20.22 -18.75
CA ARG A 12 55.54 19.12 -19.16
C ARG A 12 56.84 19.04 -18.37
N ARG A 13 57.43 20.18 -17.97
CA ARG A 13 58.70 20.23 -17.23
C ARG A 13 58.63 19.58 -15.85
N LYS A 14 57.46 19.62 -15.19
CA LYS A 14 57.26 19.14 -13.80
C LYS A 14 56.20 18.04 -13.76
N ILE A 15 56.32 17.05 -14.65
CA ILE A 15 55.26 16.06 -14.90
C ILE A 15 54.78 15.34 -13.63
N ALA A 16 55.68 14.86 -12.77
CA ALA A 16 55.32 14.14 -11.55
C ALA A 16 54.53 15.02 -10.56
N LYS A 17 54.97 16.26 -10.32
CA LYS A 17 54.29 17.20 -9.42
C LYS A 17 52.91 17.58 -9.94
N ASN A 18 52.80 17.83 -11.25
CA ASN A 18 51.52 18.18 -11.86
C ASN A 18 50.55 16.99 -11.92
N PHE A 19 51.07 15.77 -12.06
CA PHE A 19 50.27 14.55 -12.03
C PHE A 19 49.65 14.33 -10.64
N VAL A 20 50.44 14.49 -9.57
CA VAL A 20 49.94 14.41 -8.19
C VAL A 20 48.85 15.47 -7.94
N THR A 21 49.10 16.72 -8.33
CA THR A 21 48.11 17.81 -8.19
C THR A 21 46.85 17.54 -9.00
N PHE A 22 46.97 17.02 -10.23
CA PHE A 22 45.83 16.66 -11.07
C PHE A 22 44.96 15.59 -10.41
N PHE A 23 45.56 14.52 -9.89
CA PHE A 23 44.80 13.46 -9.20
C PHE A 23 44.12 13.94 -7.92
N LEU A 24 44.76 14.85 -7.18
CA LEU A 24 44.14 15.49 -6.02
C LEU A 24 42.86 16.23 -6.41
N PHE A 25 42.93 17.11 -7.43
CA PHE A 25 41.76 17.86 -7.89
C PHE A 25 40.72 16.97 -8.56
N ALA A 26 41.13 15.96 -9.33
CA ALA A 26 40.23 15.00 -9.96
C ALA A 26 39.44 14.19 -8.91
N SER A 27 40.09 13.80 -7.82
CA SER A 27 39.44 13.11 -6.69
C SER A 27 38.35 13.99 -6.07
N VAL A 28 38.68 15.24 -5.71
CA VAL A 28 37.70 16.20 -5.15
C VAL A 28 36.53 16.45 -6.11
N ALA A 29 36.81 16.63 -7.40
CA ALA A 29 35.77 16.80 -8.41
C ALA A 29 34.86 15.57 -8.54
N SER A 30 35.44 14.37 -8.47
CA SER A 30 34.68 13.12 -8.53
C SER A 30 33.74 12.98 -7.33
N PHE A 31 34.19 13.33 -6.13
CA PHE A 31 33.34 13.35 -4.94
C PHE A 31 32.19 14.36 -5.06
N LEU A 32 32.45 15.57 -5.57
CA LEU A 32 31.41 16.57 -5.78
C LEU A 32 30.35 16.10 -6.79
N VAL A 33 30.78 15.51 -7.91
CA VAL A 33 29.87 14.94 -8.91
C VAL A 33 29.08 13.77 -8.33
N ALA A 34 29.71 12.89 -7.53
CA ALA A 34 29.03 11.78 -6.88
C ALA A 34 27.96 12.26 -5.89
N VAL A 35 28.25 13.29 -5.09
CA VAL A 35 27.27 13.87 -4.15
C VAL A 35 26.10 14.49 -4.90
N LEU A 36 26.34 15.23 -5.99
CA LEU A 36 25.28 15.81 -6.81
C LEU A 36 24.45 14.75 -7.55
N ALA A 37 25.09 13.70 -8.05
CA ALA A 37 24.40 12.58 -8.69
C ALA A 37 23.54 11.82 -7.66
N LEU A 38 24.04 11.64 -6.43
CA LEU A 38 23.28 10.99 -5.37
C LEU A 38 22.11 11.85 -4.90
N SER A 39 22.31 13.16 -4.70
CA SER A 39 21.23 14.06 -4.26
C SER A 39 20.10 14.15 -5.30
N THR A 40 20.44 14.23 -6.57
CA THR A 40 19.46 14.25 -7.67
C THR A 40 18.77 12.90 -7.85
N SER A 41 19.47 11.79 -7.68
CA SER A 41 18.89 10.45 -7.75
C SER A 41 17.99 10.15 -6.56
N MET A 42 18.37 10.58 -5.35
CA MET A 42 17.53 10.47 -4.16
C MET A 42 16.28 11.35 -4.27
N ALA A 43 16.42 12.61 -4.72
CA ALA A 43 15.28 13.48 -4.96
C ALA A 43 14.32 12.89 -6.01
N LYS A 44 14.84 12.34 -7.11
CA LYS A 44 14.03 11.67 -8.13
C LYS A 44 13.40 10.38 -7.63
N GLY A 45 14.13 9.54 -6.90
CA GLY A 45 13.62 8.28 -6.36
C GLY A 45 12.56 8.47 -5.27
N VAL A 46 12.62 9.59 -4.54
CA VAL A 46 11.54 10.03 -3.63
C VAL A 46 10.32 10.47 -4.46
N VAL A 47 10.52 11.32 -5.48
CA VAL A 47 9.42 11.80 -6.34
C VAL A 47 8.75 10.69 -7.16
N GLU A 48 9.49 9.69 -7.64
CA GLU A 48 8.94 8.52 -8.37
C GLU A 48 8.16 7.58 -7.45
N LYS A 49 8.56 7.46 -6.17
CA LYS A 49 7.74 6.79 -5.15
C LYS A 49 6.52 7.63 -4.77
N ASP A 50 6.55 8.95 -4.93
CA ASP A 50 5.52 9.89 -4.47
C ASP A 50 4.37 10.19 -5.45
N ASN A 51 4.13 9.40 -6.51
CA ASN A 51 2.79 9.40 -7.15
C ASN A 51 1.66 9.04 -6.14
N ILE A 52 2.04 8.58 -4.95
CA ILE A 52 1.20 8.29 -3.78
C ILE A 52 0.84 9.56 -2.99
N ALA A 53 1.66 10.62 -3.03
CA ALA A 53 1.44 11.87 -2.28
C ALA A 53 0.22 12.69 -2.77
N GLN A 54 -0.41 12.26 -3.87
CA GLN A 54 -1.64 12.86 -4.41
C GLN A 54 -2.92 12.17 -3.91
N THR A 55 -2.79 11.07 -3.15
CA THR A 55 -3.98 10.37 -2.60
C THR A 55 -4.36 10.98 -1.26
N VAL A 56 -5.61 11.44 -1.15
CA VAL A 56 -6.19 11.96 0.09
C VAL A 56 -7.21 10.95 0.61
N THR A 57 -6.97 10.38 1.78
CA THR A 57 -7.96 9.53 2.47
C THR A 57 -8.94 10.41 3.22
N LEU A 58 -10.21 10.34 2.85
CA LEU A 58 -11.30 11.02 3.55
C LEU A 58 -12.06 10.01 4.42
N SER A 59 -12.11 10.29 5.71
CA SER A 59 -12.96 9.57 6.67
C SER A 59 -13.77 10.61 7.45
N ALA A 60 -15.00 10.31 7.83
CA ALA A 60 -15.71 11.21 8.73
C ALA A 60 -14.96 11.33 10.07
N SER A 61 -15.08 12.50 10.70
CA SER A 61 -14.49 12.73 12.00
C SER A 61 -15.09 11.79 13.04
N TYR A 62 -14.26 11.35 14.00
CA TYR A 62 -14.64 10.49 15.13
C TYR A 62 -15.68 11.12 16.09
N PHE A 63 -16.22 12.30 15.77
CA PHE A 63 -17.33 12.84 16.54
C PHE A 63 -18.57 11.99 16.27
N LEU A 64 -18.98 11.28 17.32
CA LEU A 64 -20.07 10.32 17.37
C LEU A 64 -21.37 10.87 16.74
N VAL A 65 -21.53 10.66 15.43
CA VAL A 65 -22.82 10.78 14.74
C VAL A 65 -23.19 9.38 14.29
N GLY A 66 -24.00 8.69 15.10
CA GLY A 66 -24.38 7.28 14.88
C GLY A 66 -24.47 6.46 16.18
N ASP A 67 -24.50 5.13 16.04
CA ASP A 67 -24.72 4.08 17.07
C ASP A 67 -23.70 4.01 18.24
N GLY A 68 -22.90 5.06 18.46
CA GLY A 68 -21.91 5.11 19.54
C GLY A 68 -20.54 4.52 19.19
N TYR A 69 -20.32 4.01 17.97
CA TYR A 69 -19.05 3.41 17.55
C TYR A 69 -18.26 4.19 16.48
N GLY A 70 -18.71 5.39 16.12
CA GLY A 70 -17.87 6.38 15.44
C GLY A 70 -17.34 5.95 14.07
N SER A 71 -18.22 5.86 13.08
CA SER A 71 -17.82 5.97 11.68
C SER A 71 -18.97 6.65 10.94
N GLY A 72 -18.98 7.99 10.93
CA GLY A 72 -19.82 8.66 9.94
C GLY A 72 -19.43 8.13 8.56
N GLU A 73 -20.35 7.46 7.88
CA GLU A 73 -20.11 7.04 6.51
C GLU A 73 -20.29 8.26 5.62
N LEU A 74 -19.36 8.49 4.70
CA LEU A 74 -19.61 9.44 3.63
C LEU A 74 -20.71 8.84 2.75
N SER A 75 -21.82 9.58 2.61
CA SER A 75 -22.88 9.15 1.70
C SER A 75 -22.33 8.96 0.29
N GLU A 76 -22.85 7.98 -0.45
CA GLU A 76 -22.43 7.72 -1.83
C GLU A 76 -22.51 8.99 -2.70
N LYS A 77 -23.56 9.80 -2.49
CA LYS A 77 -23.73 11.09 -3.17
C LYS A 77 -22.57 12.06 -2.91
N ALA A 78 -22.14 12.19 -1.66
CA ALA A 78 -21.01 13.06 -1.31
C ALA A 78 -19.69 12.58 -1.96
N VAL A 79 -19.47 11.26 -1.97
CA VAL A 79 -18.28 10.68 -2.64
C VAL A 79 -18.33 10.95 -4.14
N GLN A 80 -19.49 10.80 -4.77
CA GLN A 80 -19.68 11.10 -6.20
C GLN A 80 -19.48 12.60 -6.50
N GLU A 81 -19.99 13.50 -5.65
CA GLU A 81 -19.78 14.95 -5.80
C GLU A 81 -18.28 15.31 -5.72
N ILE A 82 -17.55 14.74 -4.76
CA ILE A 82 -16.09 14.93 -4.65
C ILE A 82 -15.37 14.36 -5.88
N GLY A 83 -15.77 13.17 -6.33
CA GLY A 83 -15.20 12.52 -7.51
C GLY A 83 -15.44 13.24 -8.83
N ASN A 84 -16.36 14.21 -8.87
CA ASN A 84 -16.68 14.99 -10.07
C ASN A 84 -15.87 16.30 -10.19
N TYR A 85 -15.06 16.68 -9.18
CA TYR A 85 -14.18 17.84 -9.31
C TYR A 85 -13.09 17.57 -10.37
N PRO A 86 -12.76 18.56 -11.23
CA PRO A 86 -11.85 18.37 -12.35
C PRO A 86 -10.41 18.04 -11.92
N GLU A 87 -10.03 18.38 -10.69
CA GLU A 87 -8.73 18.05 -10.11
C GLU A 87 -8.64 16.60 -9.58
N VAL A 88 -9.76 15.88 -9.49
CA VAL A 88 -9.81 14.51 -8.99
C VAL A 88 -9.73 13.54 -10.16
N GLU A 89 -8.57 12.88 -10.33
CA GLU A 89 -8.37 11.88 -11.38
C GLU A 89 -9.19 10.59 -11.16
N GLY A 90 -9.51 10.28 -9.90
CA GLY A 90 -10.33 9.14 -9.54
C GLY A 90 -10.46 8.95 -8.04
N TYR A 91 -11.36 8.05 -7.65
CA TYR A 91 -11.56 7.69 -6.26
C TYR A 91 -11.88 6.20 -6.14
N ILE A 92 -11.66 5.68 -4.94
CA ILE A 92 -12.19 4.41 -4.47
C ILE A 92 -13.01 4.66 -3.21
N SER A 93 -14.14 3.98 -3.10
CA SER A 93 -14.87 3.85 -1.84
C SER A 93 -14.43 2.56 -1.15
N SER A 94 -14.13 2.64 0.14
CA SER A 94 -13.93 1.47 1.00
C SER A 94 -14.81 1.56 2.24
N VAL A 95 -15.21 0.39 2.74
CA VAL A 95 -15.92 0.22 4.01
C VAL A 95 -15.30 -0.94 4.76
N SER A 96 -15.08 -0.78 6.07
CA SER A 96 -14.59 -1.85 6.92
C SER A 96 -15.73 -2.38 7.80
N SER A 97 -15.73 -3.69 8.01
CA SER A 97 -16.70 -4.36 8.87
C SER A 97 -16.07 -5.60 9.49
N PHE A 98 -16.84 -6.28 10.33
CA PHE A 98 -16.46 -7.58 10.87
C PHE A 98 -17.41 -8.64 10.32
N SER A 99 -16.87 -9.81 10.04
CA SER A 99 -17.64 -10.96 9.59
C SER A 99 -17.21 -12.20 10.34
N ASN A 100 -18.17 -13.07 10.62
CA ASN A 100 -17.86 -14.39 11.11
C ASN A 100 -17.43 -15.33 9.97
N LEU A 101 -16.43 -16.18 10.17
CA LEU A 101 -16.10 -17.27 9.25
C LEU A 101 -16.93 -18.51 9.59
N GLN A 102 -17.56 -19.13 8.60
CA GLN A 102 -18.38 -20.33 8.81
C GLN A 102 -17.60 -21.63 8.55
N ASP A 103 -16.71 -21.62 7.56
CA ASP A 103 -15.99 -22.78 7.03
C ASP A 103 -14.46 -22.61 7.07
N ALA A 104 -13.98 -21.54 7.70
CA ALA A 104 -12.56 -21.23 7.85
C ALA A 104 -12.25 -20.72 9.26
N LYS A 105 -10.96 -20.62 9.60
CA LYS A 105 -10.47 -20.14 10.89
C LYS A 105 -9.57 -18.92 10.71
N PRO A 106 -9.68 -17.92 11.62
CA PRO A 106 -8.76 -16.79 11.62
C PRO A 106 -7.33 -17.26 11.93
N VAL A 107 -6.35 -16.53 11.41
CA VAL A 107 -4.94 -16.81 11.68
C VAL A 107 -4.63 -16.48 13.14
N PRO A 108 -3.91 -17.34 13.87
CA PRO A 108 -3.49 -17.03 15.23
C PRO A 108 -2.50 -15.87 15.30
N ILE A 109 -2.68 -14.98 16.28
CA ILE A 109 -1.84 -13.76 16.44
C ILE A 109 -0.42 -14.10 16.95
N GLY A 110 -0.19 -15.33 17.42
CA GLY A 110 1.14 -15.85 17.74
C GLY A 110 1.83 -15.15 18.93
N THR A 111 1.08 -14.50 19.82
CA THR A 111 1.61 -13.82 21.00
C THR A 111 2.01 -14.82 22.09
N ALA A 112 2.90 -14.40 23.00
CA ALA A 112 3.34 -15.20 24.15
C ALA A 112 2.19 -15.59 25.11
N GLU A 113 1.09 -14.85 25.08
CA GLU A 113 -0.14 -15.09 25.86
C GLU A 113 -1.12 -16.06 25.17
N GLY A 114 -0.81 -16.50 23.95
CA GLY A 114 -1.70 -17.31 23.12
C GLY A 114 -2.77 -16.49 22.41
N ASP A 115 -3.54 -17.15 21.56
CA ASP A 115 -4.57 -16.54 20.71
C ASP A 115 -5.96 -16.63 21.37
N TYR A 116 -6.10 -16.03 22.56
CA TYR A 116 -7.38 -16.04 23.27
C TYR A 116 -8.37 -15.06 22.63
N ARG A 117 -9.41 -15.60 22.00
CA ARG A 117 -10.57 -14.84 21.54
C ARG A 117 -11.78 -15.19 22.42
N LYS A 118 -12.62 -14.19 22.73
CA LYS A 118 -13.89 -14.47 23.41
C LYS A 118 -14.73 -15.39 22.52
N PRO A 119 -15.52 -16.33 23.08
CA PRO A 119 -16.30 -17.29 22.29
C PRO A 119 -17.18 -16.66 21.20
N VAL A 120 -17.73 -15.48 21.47
CA VAL A 120 -18.59 -14.74 20.53
C VAL A 120 -17.86 -14.16 19.32
N ILE A 121 -16.53 -14.03 19.37
CA ILE A 121 -15.70 -13.49 18.28
C ILE A 121 -14.56 -14.45 17.88
N GLU A 122 -14.66 -15.72 18.24
CA GLU A 122 -13.61 -16.71 18.01
C GLU A 122 -13.25 -16.86 16.53
N THR A 123 -14.26 -16.80 15.67
CA THR A 123 -14.16 -16.96 14.21
C THR A 123 -14.36 -15.65 13.46
N THR A 124 -14.31 -14.51 14.15
CA THR A 124 -14.49 -13.19 13.55
C THR A 124 -13.22 -12.71 12.86
N VAL A 125 -13.38 -12.19 11.65
CA VAL A 125 -12.34 -11.51 10.88
C VAL A 125 -12.78 -10.11 10.49
N ASN A 126 -11.80 -9.24 10.27
CA ASN A 126 -12.05 -7.96 9.60
C ASN A 126 -12.24 -8.22 8.10
N VAL A 127 -13.27 -7.60 7.52
CA VAL A 127 -13.52 -7.61 6.09
C VAL A 127 -13.59 -6.18 5.59
N GLU A 128 -12.94 -5.93 4.45
CA GLU A 128 -12.95 -4.63 3.81
C GLU A 128 -13.62 -4.74 2.45
N GLY A 129 -14.71 -4.01 2.27
CA GLY A 129 -15.39 -3.87 0.99
C GLY A 129 -14.74 -2.75 0.19
N ILE A 130 -14.05 -3.09 -0.89
CA ILE A 130 -13.42 -2.15 -1.82
C ILE A 130 -13.92 -2.37 -3.25
N SER A 131 -14.08 -1.29 -4.00
CA SER A 131 -14.58 -1.34 -5.38
C SER A 131 -13.54 -1.78 -6.42
N ASP A 132 -12.26 -1.49 -6.19
CA ASP A 132 -11.15 -1.86 -7.07
C ASP A 132 -9.87 -1.96 -6.22
N SER A 133 -9.33 -3.17 -6.06
CA SER A 133 -8.18 -3.36 -5.17
C SER A 133 -6.84 -2.95 -5.79
N GLN A 134 -6.77 -2.72 -7.11
CA GLN A 134 -5.56 -2.20 -7.74
C GLN A 134 -5.32 -0.73 -7.38
N LYS A 135 -6.42 0.00 -7.14
CA LYS A 135 -6.42 1.41 -6.73
C LYS A 135 -6.38 1.60 -5.22
N ASP A 136 -6.41 0.53 -4.45
CA ASP A 136 -6.16 0.60 -3.01
C ASP A 136 -4.77 1.16 -2.75
N ASN A 137 -4.66 2.12 -1.85
CA ASN A 137 -3.39 2.78 -1.57
C ASN A 137 -2.32 1.77 -1.15
N ARG A 138 -2.65 0.73 -0.39
CA ARG A 138 -1.68 -0.25 0.09
C ARG A 138 -1.11 -1.09 -1.05
N PHE A 139 -1.92 -1.42 -2.05
CA PHE A 139 -1.45 -2.12 -3.25
C PHE A 139 -0.71 -1.17 -4.20
N ALA A 140 -1.23 0.05 -4.42
CA ALA A 140 -0.61 1.05 -5.28
C ALA A 140 0.76 1.51 -4.77
N THR A 141 0.93 1.59 -3.44
CA THR A 141 2.21 1.91 -2.77
C THR A 141 3.21 0.76 -2.77
N GLY A 142 2.78 -0.46 -3.13
CA GLY A 142 3.58 -1.68 -2.96
C GLY A 142 3.74 -2.13 -1.51
N MET A 143 2.99 -1.54 -0.55
CA MET A 143 2.94 -2.03 0.83
C MET A 143 2.35 -3.44 0.91
N LEU A 144 1.36 -3.71 0.06
CA LEU A 144 0.83 -5.04 -0.24
C LEU A 144 1.16 -5.39 -1.69
N THR A 145 1.39 -6.67 -1.98
CA THR A 145 1.66 -7.16 -3.33
C THR A 145 0.92 -8.47 -3.54
N LEU A 146 0.24 -8.63 -4.67
CA LEU A 146 -0.37 -9.91 -5.01
C LEU A 146 0.71 -10.99 -5.21
N LYS A 147 0.58 -12.09 -4.47
CA LYS A 147 1.39 -13.30 -4.64
C LYS A 147 0.84 -14.19 -5.74
N SER A 148 -0.48 -14.27 -5.86
CA SER A 148 -1.15 -15.07 -6.88
C SER A 148 -2.55 -14.54 -7.19
N GLY A 149 -3.08 -14.94 -8.36
CA GLY A 149 -4.40 -14.52 -8.83
C GLY A 149 -4.39 -13.09 -9.36
N ARG A 150 -5.44 -12.32 -9.05
CA ARG A 150 -5.66 -10.96 -9.57
C ARG A 150 -6.34 -10.04 -8.56
N HIS A 151 -6.35 -8.74 -8.89
CA HIS A 151 -7.10 -7.72 -8.16
C HIS A 151 -8.62 -7.87 -8.35
N LEU A 152 -9.37 -7.23 -7.45
CA LEU A 152 -10.82 -7.03 -7.59
C LEU A 152 -11.07 -5.90 -8.59
N HIS A 153 -12.10 -6.07 -9.43
CA HIS A 153 -12.52 -5.07 -10.39
C HIS A 153 -13.90 -4.51 -10.05
N LYS A 154 -14.16 -3.27 -10.51
CA LYS A 154 -15.42 -2.58 -10.28
C LYS A 154 -16.61 -3.40 -10.79
N GLY A 155 -17.64 -3.52 -9.94
CA GLY A 155 -18.89 -4.22 -10.26
C GLY A 155 -18.86 -5.72 -9.97
N GLU A 156 -17.71 -6.28 -9.62
CA GLU A 156 -17.64 -7.65 -9.11
C GLU A 156 -18.30 -7.76 -7.74
N ARG A 157 -18.98 -8.89 -7.51
CA ARG A 157 -19.63 -9.21 -6.23
C ARG A 157 -19.21 -10.59 -5.79
N TYR A 158 -19.17 -10.80 -4.47
CA TYR A 158 -18.86 -12.10 -3.87
C TYR A 158 -17.51 -12.66 -4.31
N LYS A 159 -16.52 -11.76 -4.42
CA LYS A 159 -15.12 -12.08 -4.71
C LYS A 159 -14.25 -11.44 -3.66
N VAL A 160 -13.22 -12.14 -3.23
CA VAL A 160 -12.31 -11.71 -2.18
C VAL A 160 -10.87 -11.90 -2.60
N VAL A 161 -10.00 -11.07 -2.02
CA VAL A 161 -8.55 -11.27 -2.01
C VAL A 161 -8.17 -11.47 -0.56
N VAL A 162 -7.41 -12.52 -0.26
CA VAL A 162 -7.10 -12.92 1.13
C VAL A 162 -5.60 -12.89 1.39
N HIS A 163 -5.22 -12.76 2.66
CA HIS A 163 -3.81 -12.79 3.08
C HIS A 163 -3.20 -14.19 2.91
N GLU A 164 -1.93 -14.26 2.53
CA GLU A 164 -1.18 -15.51 2.33
C GLU A 164 -1.24 -16.46 3.55
N ASP A 165 -1.03 -15.94 4.77
CA ASP A 165 -1.10 -16.76 5.98
C ASP A 165 -2.51 -17.32 6.22
N PHE A 166 -3.55 -16.55 5.87
CA PHE A 166 -4.94 -17.01 6.00
C PHE A 166 -5.23 -18.14 5.02
N ALA A 167 -4.80 -17.97 3.76
CA ALA A 167 -4.92 -19.01 2.76
C ALA A 167 -4.15 -20.27 3.15
N THR A 168 -2.91 -20.12 3.62
CA THR A 168 -2.06 -21.24 4.04
C THR A 168 -2.64 -21.97 5.25
N HIS A 169 -3.08 -21.25 6.28
CA HIS A 169 -3.65 -21.83 7.49
C HIS A 169 -4.90 -22.68 7.21
N ASN A 170 -5.72 -22.23 6.25
CA ASN A 170 -6.97 -22.88 5.88
C ASN A 170 -6.84 -23.78 4.63
N GLN A 171 -5.63 -23.94 4.08
CA GLN A 171 -5.35 -24.73 2.87
C GLN A 171 -6.14 -24.26 1.63
N LEU A 172 -6.41 -22.96 1.54
CA LEU A 172 -7.17 -22.33 0.46
C LEU A 172 -6.26 -21.90 -0.69
N LYS A 173 -6.82 -21.87 -1.91
CA LYS A 173 -6.17 -21.45 -3.15
C LYS A 173 -7.06 -20.49 -3.92
N VAL A 174 -6.47 -19.83 -4.92
CA VAL A 174 -7.26 -19.05 -5.90
C VAL A 174 -8.25 -19.98 -6.62
N GLY A 175 -9.51 -19.57 -6.65
CA GLY A 175 -10.65 -20.35 -7.17
C GLY A 175 -11.45 -21.07 -6.08
N ASP A 176 -10.93 -21.18 -4.86
CA ASP A 176 -11.69 -21.73 -3.72
C ASP A 176 -12.68 -20.69 -3.17
N TYR A 177 -13.59 -21.13 -2.32
CA TYR A 177 -14.62 -20.29 -1.71
C TYR A 177 -14.44 -20.20 -0.20
N VAL A 178 -14.79 -19.05 0.36
CA VAL A 178 -14.92 -18.83 1.81
C VAL A 178 -16.31 -18.31 2.14
N THR A 179 -16.90 -18.82 3.21
CA THR A 179 -18.25 -18.46 3.63
C THR A 179 -18.21 -17.47 4.79
N LEU A 180 -18.71 -16.27 4.51
CA LEU A 180 -18.77 -15.12 5.41
C LEU A 180 -20.18 -14.98 5.99
N GLY A 181 -20.29 -15.07 7.32
CA GLY A 181 -21.51 -14.77 8.07
C GLY A 181 -21.72 -13.27 8.30
N ARG A 182 -22.57 -12.94 9.25
CA ARG A 182 -22.80 -11.56 9.70
C ARG A 182 -21.82 -11.19 10.82
N ASP A 183 -21.71 -9.90 11.11
CA ASP A 183 -21.02 -9.40 12.30
C ASP A 183 -21.70 -9.98 13.57
N PRO A 184 -21.00 -10.77 14.39
CA PRO A 184 -21.63 -11.44 15.54
C PRO A 184 -21.97 -10.48 16.70
N LEU A 185 -21.47 -9.24 16.67
CA LEU A 185 -21.69 -8.26 17.72
C LEU A 185 -22.63 -7.13 17.28
N ARG A 186 -22.51 -6.68 16.03
CA ARG A 186 -23.19 -5.46 15.55
C ARG A 186 -24.40 -5.73 14.66
N TYR A 187 -24.58 -6.96 14.17
CA TYR A 187 -25.71 -7.27 13.31
C TYR A 187 -27.01 -7.36 14.11
N ILE A 188 -27.93 -6.41 13.87
CA ILE A 188 -29.24 -6.31 14.55
C ILE A 188 -30.33 -7.09 13.77
N GLY A 189 -30.04 -7.54 12.54
CA GLY A 189 -30.97 -8.31 11.72
C GLY A 189 -31.15 -9.75 12.20
N GLN A 190 -32.28 -10.38 11.83
CA GLN A 190 -32.59 -11.76 12.20
C GLN A 190 -32.21 -12.80 11.14
N ASP A 191 -31.84 -12.39 9.93
CA ASP A 191 -31.41 -13.29 8.87
C ASP A 191 -29.99 -13.79 9.11
N LYS A 192 -29.81 -15.10 8.96
CA LYS A 192 -28.51 -15.77 9.05
C LYS A 192 -27.89 -15.98 7.67
N MET A 193 -28.21 -15.13 6.69
CA MET A 193 -27.69 -15.28 5.34
C MET A 193 -26.17 -15.14 5.38
N SER A 194 -25.51 -16.24 5.06
CA SER A 194 -24.08 -16.28 4.84
C SER A 194 -23.81 -16.11 3.35
N ILE A 195 -22.70 -15.47 3.04
CA ILE A 195 -22.28 -15.14 1.69
C ILE A 195 -21.08 -16.03 1.38
N SER A 196 -21.19 -16.84 0.33
CA SER A 196 -20.04 -17.56 -0.20
C SER A 196 -19.32 -16.66 -1.21
N ALA A 197 -18.02 -16.44 -0.99
CA ALA A 197 -17.20 -15.59 -1.83
C ALA A 197 -16.02 -16.35 -2.42
N GLU A 198 -15.78 -16.16 -3.71
CA GLU A 198 -14.67 -16.77 -4.45
C GLU A 198 -13.36 -16.02 -4.17
N ILE A 199 -12.29 -16.76 -3.89
CA ILE A 199 -10.94 -16.23 -3.72
C ILE A 199 -10.34 -16.01 -5.09
N VAL A 200 -10.22 -14.74 -5.52
CA VAL A 200 -9.65 -14.40 -6.83
C VAL A 200 -8.19 -13.95 -6.76
N GLY A 201 -7.68 -13.70 -5.56
CA GLY A 201 -6.28 -13.35 -5.34
C GLY A 201 -5.81 -13.64 -3.93
N ILE A 202 -4.50 -13.80 -3.79
CA ILE A 202 -3.82 -13.96 -2.51
C ILE A 202 -2.68 -12.94 -2.47
N PHE A 203 -2.61 -12.15 -1.40
CA PHE A 203 -1.60 -11.11 -1.18
C PHE A 203 -0.71 -11.41 0.02
#